data_AF-A0A2G1ZS25-F1
#
_entry.id   AF-A0A2G1ZS25-F1
#
_cell.length_a   1.000
_cell.length_b   1.000
_cell.length_c   1.000
_cell.angle_alpha   90.00
_cell.angle_beta   90.00
_cell.angle_gamma   90.00
#
_symmetry.space_group_name_H-M   'P 1'
#
loop_
_entity.id
_entity.type
_entity.pdbx_description
1 polymer ?
#
loop_
_entity_poly.entity_id
_entity_poly.type
_entity_poly.pdbx_seq_one_letter_code
_entity_poly.pdbx_strand_id
1 'polypeptide(L)' 'MSEPSFSLVSPVQRTTSVVFASPHSGRDYPTAFLRRAVLDAQQIRSSEDAFVDQLFDAAPRHGAPLLLAG' A
#
# COMPACT_ATOMS: atom_id res chain seq x y z
N MET A 1 15.42 -9.43 6.32
CA MET A 1 15.66 -8.39 5.29
C MET A 1 14.69 -7.26 5.58
N SER A 2 15.08 -6.00 5.37
CA SER A 2 14.13 -4.88 5.48
C SER A 2 13.26 -4.91 4.24
N GLU A 3 11.95 -5.04 4.40
CA GLU A 3 11.01 -4.79 3.29
C GLU A 3 11.13 -3.32 2.86
N PRO A 4 10.95 -3.01 1.57
CA PRO A 4 10.98 -1.64 1.07
C PRO A 4 9.79 -0.86 1.66
N SER A 5 9.99 0.43 1.98
CA SER A 5 8.93 1.26 2.57
C SER A 5 7.77 1.58 1.60
N PHE A 6 7.96 1.27 0.31
CA PHE A 6 6.93 1.41 -0.72
C PHE A 6 7.23 0.49 -1.90
N SER A 7 6.20 0.22 -2.70
CA SER A 7 6.31 -0.42 -4.02
C SER A 7 5.74 0.48 -5.11
N LEU A 8 6.38 0.54 -6.27
CA LEU A 8 5.90 1.28 -7.43
C LEU A 8 5.58 0.31 -8.58
N VAL A 9 4.30 0.19 -8.93
CA VAL A 9 3.86 -0.58 -10.09
C VAL A 9 3.80 0.35 -11.29
N SER A 10 4.70 0.13 -12.25
CA SER A 10 4.75 0.92 -13.49
C SER A 10 3.85 0.30 -14.56
N PRO A 11 3.14 1.11 -15.35
CA PRO A 11 2.45 0.62 -16.55
C PRO A 11 3.48 0.18 -17.60
N VAL A 12 3.08 -0.71 -18.53
CA VAL A 12 3.92 -1.07 -19.69
C VAL A 12 4.27 0.17 -20.53
N GLN A 13 3.30 1.07 -20.71
CA GLN A 13 3.50 2.37 -21.32
C GLN A 13 2.72 3.42 -20.53
N ARG A 14 3.37 4.55 -20.19
CA ARG A 14 2.69 5.69 -19.57
C ARG A 14 1.91 6.47 -20.62
N THR A 15 0.58 6.43 -20.55
CA THR A 15 -0.32 7.10 -21.51
C THR A 15 -1.15 8.21 -20.89
N THR A 16 -0.94 8.49 -19.59
CA THR A 16 -1.67 9.49 -18.81
C THR A 16 -0.71 10.24 -17.88
N SER A 17 -1.13 11.45 -17.48
CA SER A 17 -0.45 12.29 -16.48
C SER A 17 -0.91 12.01 -15.04
N VAL A 18 -1.79 11.02 -14.83
CA VAL A 18 -2.30 10.63 -13.51
C VAL A 18 -1.34 9.65 -12.82
N VAL A 19 -1.19 9.81 -11.51
CA VAL A 19 -0.51 8.87 -10.62
C VAL A 19 -1.49 8.48 -9.51
N PHE A 20 -1.68 7.18 -9.30
CA PHE A 20 -2.45 6.65 -8.18
C PHE A 20 -1.52 6.33 -7.01
N ALA A 21 -1.98 6.58 -5.79
CA ALA A 21 -1.24 6.27 -4.58
C ALA A 21 -2.19 5.65 -3.54
N SER A 22 -1.72 4.57 -2.90
CA SER A 22 -2.38 3.93 -1.76
C SER A 22 -1.42 3.89 -0.56
N PRO A 23 -1.30 5.00 0.20
CA PRO A 23 -0.32 5.12 1.27
C PRO A 23 -0.72 4.42 2.58
N HIS A 24 -2.00 4.07 2.77
CA HIS A 24 -2.52 3.53 4.03
C HIS A 24 -3.18 2.15 3.91
N SER A 25 -3.10 1.49 2.75
CA SER A 25 -3.58 0.11 2.58
C SER A 25 -2.54 -0.95 2.96
N GLY A 26 -1.33 -0.53 3.35
CA GLY A 26 -0.28 -1.40 3.86
C GLY A 26 -0.67 -2.03 5.19
N ARG A 27 -0.26 -3.28 5.40
CA ARG A 27 -0.69 -4.11 6.54
C ARG A 27 0.44 -4.92 7.17
N ASP A 28 1.68 -4.57 6.83
CA ASP A 28 2.87 -5.20 7.41
C ASP A 28 3.21 -4.52 8.73
N TYR A 29 2.82 -5.19 9.81
CA TYR A 29 3.15 -4.78 11.17
C TYR A 29 4.20 -5.73 11.76
N PRO A 30 5.47 -5.33 11.86
CA PRO A 30 6.51 -6.18 12.41
C PRO A 30 6.17 -6.66 13.83
N THR A 31 6.46 -7.91 14.15
CA THR A 31 6.17 -8.49 15.48
C THR A 31 6.75 -7.66 16.62
N ALA A 32 7.92 -7.06 16.42
CA ALA A 32 8.55 -6.18 17.40
C ALA A 32 7.74 -4.89 17.66
N PHE A 33 7.05 -4.37 16.65
CA PHE A 33 6.11 -3.25 16.78
C PHE A 33 4.85 -3.70 17.52
N LEU A 34 4.22 -4.81 17.09
CA LEU A 34 3.00 -5.33 17.70
C LEU A 34 3.17 -5.62 19.21
N ARG A 35 4.33 -6.16 19.63
CA ARG A 35 4.62 -6.42 21.05
C ARG A 35 4.74 -5.16 21.91
N ARG A 36 4.96 -4.00 21.29
CA ARG A 36 5.11 -2.71 21.97
C ARG A 36 3.84 -1.84 21.86
N ALA A 37 2.90 -2.22 21.01
CA ALA A 37 1.67 -1.49 20.81
C ALA A 37 0.74 -1.69 22.02
N VAL A 38 0.04 -0.62 22.40
CA VAL A 38 -1.05 -0.69 23.40
C VAL A 38 -2.30 -1.33 22.79
N LEU A 39 -2.46 -1.18 21.48
CA LEU A 39 -3.58 -1.70 20.71
C LEU A 39 -3.34 -3.16 20.32
N ASP A 40 -4.40 -3.95 20.32
CA ASP A 40 -4.37 -5.30 19.76
C ASP A 40 -4.27 -5.27 18.22
N ALA A 41 -4.06 -6.45 17.62
CA ALA A 41 -3.90 -6.57 16.19
C ALA A 41 -5.12 -6.06 15.41
N GLN A 42 -6.35 -6.33 15.86
CA GLN A 42 -7.55 -5.89 15.15
C GLN A 42 -7.71 -4.36 15.23
N GLN A 43 -7.43 -3.77 16.39
CA GLN A 43 -7.48 -2.33 16.60
C GLN A 43 -6.47 -1.59 15.73
N ILE A 44 -5.24 -2.10 15.61
CA ILE A 44 -4.23 -1.54 14.71
C ILE A 44 -4.73 -1.55 13.27
N ARG A 45 -5.32 -2.67 12.83
CA ARG A 45 -5.84 -2.80 11.46
C ARG A 45 -7.05 -1.91 11.17
N SER A 46 -7.69 -1.35 12.19
CA SER A 46 -8.80 -0.40 11.98
C SER A 46 -8.35 0.95 11.42
N SER A 47 -7.05 1.26 11.47
CA SER A 47 -6.48 2.46 10.83
C SER A 47 -6.07 2.25 9.37
N GLU A 48 -6.19 1.03 8.83
CA GLU A 48 -5.89 0.74 7.42
C GLU A 48 -6.97 1.38 6.52
N ASP A 49 -6.54 1.99 5.41
CA ASP A 49 -7.41 2.20 4.24
C ASP A 49 -7.52 0.86 3.51
N ALA A 50 -8.22 -0.09 4.14
CA ALA A 50 -8.19 -1.49 3.75
C ALA A 50 -8.63 -1.68 2.30
N PHE A 51 -7.82 -2.44 1.55
CA PHE A 51 -8.08 -2.85 0.17
C PHE A 51 -8.06 -1.73 -0.89
N VAL A 52 -7.62 -0.51 -0.57
CA VAL A 52 -7.47 0.56 -1.56
C VAL A 52 -6.37 0.27 -2.60
N ASP A 53 -5.35 -0.51 -2.22
CA ASP A 53 -4.39 -1.11 -3.15
C ASP A 53 -5.07 -1.94 -4.24
N GLN A 54 -6.04 -2.77 -3.85
CA GLN A 54 -6.80 -3.63 -4.77
C GLN A 54 -7.79 -2.81 -5.59
N LEU A 55 -8.44 -1.82 -4.97
CA LEU A 55 -9.35 -0.92 -5.67
C LEU A 55 -8.67 -0.22 -6.86
N PHE A 56 -7.40 0.15 -6.71
CA PHE A 56 -6.63 0.81 -7.76
C PHE A 56 -5.71 -0.11 -8.58
N ASP A 57 -5.79 -1.44 -8.43
CA ASP A 57 -4.89 -2.39 -9.11
C ASP A 57 -4.89 -2.26 -10.65
N ALA A 58 -5.97 -1.71 -11.20
CA ALA A 58 -6.16 -1.55 -12.62
C ALA A 58 -5.42 -0.33 -13.18
N ALA A 59 -4.98 0.62 -12.34
CA ALA A 59 -4.35 1.86 -12.79
C ALA A 59 -3.17 1.63 -13.75
N PRO A 60 -2.21 0.72 -13.47
CA PRO A 60 -1.13 0.41 -14.41
C PRO A 60 -1.61 -0.18 -15.75
N ARG A 61 -2.73 -0.92 -15.76
CA ARG A 61 -3.35 -1.44 -17.00
C ARG A 61 -3.93 -0.31 -17.88
N HIS A 62 -4.22 0.85 -17.28
CA HIS A 62 -4.71 2.06 -17.96
C HIS A 62 -3.63 3.14 -18.13
N GLY A 63 -2.35 2.77 -17.97
CA GLY A 63 -1.22 3.66 -18.26
C GLY A 63 -0.82 4.62 -17.14
N ALA A 64 -1.42 4.50 -15.95
CA ALA A 64 -1.09 5.30 -14.78
C ALA A 64 -0.23 4.49 -13.78
N PRO A 65 0.90 5.03 -13.28
CA PRO A 65 1.64 4.38 -12.19
C PRO A 65 0.81 4.26 -10.90
N LEU A 66 1.08 3.22 -10.13
CA LEU A 66 0.47 2.99 -8.81
C LEU A 66 1.56 2.87 -7.73
N LEU A 67 1.56 3.79 -6.77
CA LEU A 67 2.42 3.78 -5.59
C LEU A 67 1.69 3.10 -4.42
N LEU A 68 2.30 2.09 -3.83
CA LEU A 68 1.75 1.30 -2.72
C LEU A 68 2.65 1.45 -1.49
N ALA A 69 2.04 1.50 -0.30
CA ALA A 69 2.77 1.31 0.94
C ALA A 69 3.42 -0.10 0.99
N GLY A 70 4.59 -0.17 1.62
CA GLY A 70 5.25 -1.44 1.97
C GLY A 70 4.77 -2.00 3.28
#